data_AF-A0A843KBV5-F1
#
_entry.id   AF-A0A843KBV5-F1
#
_cell.length_a   1.000
_cell.length_b   1.000
_cell.length_c   1.000
_cell.angle_alpha   90.00
_cell.angle_beta   90.00
_cell.angle_gamma   90.00
#
_symmetry.space_group_name_H-M   'P 1'
#
loop_
_entity.id
_entity.type
_entity.pdbx_description
1 polymer ?
#
loop_
_entity_poly.entity_id
_entity_poly.type
_entity_poly.pdbx_seq_one_letter_code
_entity_poly.pdbx_strand_id
1 'polypeptide(L)' 'MTEQNRRYVIKEIGRLLSEIWRIKGLAEQEYGPLHHITKKLASMHEDAQKLLRE' A
#
# COMPACT_ATOMS: atom_id res chain seq x y z
N MET A 1 -10.61 -21.54 0.84
CA MET A 1 -10.29 -20.51 -0.19
C MET A 1 -9.95 -21.23 -1.48
N THR A 2 -10.50 -20.85 -2.64
CA THR A 2 -10.13 -21.47 -3.93
C THR A 2 -8.81 -20.87 -4.45
N GLU A 3 -8.13 -21.56 -5.36
CA GLU A 3 -6.93 -21.04 -6.05
C GLU A 3 -7.23 -19.74 -6.79
N GLN A 4 -8.41 -19.64 -7.40
CA GLN A 4 -8.89 -18.41 -8.04
C GLN A 4 -9.01 -17.26 -7.04
N ASN A 5 -9.57 -17.52 -5.85
CA ASN A 5 -9.70 -16.50 -4.81
C ASN A 5 -8.32 -16.08 -4.28
N ARG A 6 -7.38 -17.00 -4.11
CA ARG A 6 -6.00 -16.68 -3.68
C ARG A 6 -5.30 -15.77 -4.69
N ARG A 7 -5.36 -16.09 -5.98
CA ARG A 7 -4.79 -15.25 -7.06
C ARG A 7 -5.43 -13.87 -7.11
N TYR A 8 -6.75 -13.81 -6.94
CA TYR A 8 -7.46 -12.55 -6.89
C TYR A 8 -7.00 -11.68 -5.72
N VAL A 9 -6.89 -12.24 -4.52
CA VAL A 9 -6.41 -11.52 -3.32
C VAL A 9 -5.00 -10.96 -3.53
N ILE A 10 -4.06 -11.75 -4.06
CA ILE A 10 -2.69 -11.29 -4.36
C ILE A 10 -2.69 -10.12 -5.34
N LYS A 11 -3.53 -10.20 -6.39
CA LYS A 11 -3.66 -9.14 -7.40
C LYS A 11 -4.19 -7.84 -6.77
N GLU A 12 -5.21 -7.92 -5.93
CA GLU A 12 -5.78 -6.73 -5.27
C GLU A 12 -4.83 -6.13 -4.24
N ILE A 13 -4.04 -6.94 -3.52
CA ILE A 13 -2.98 -6.43 -2.64
C ILE A 13 -1.92 -5.66 -3.45
N GLY A 14 -1.53 -6.16 -4.63
CA GLY A 14 -0.61 -5.46 -5.53
C GLY A 14 -1.14 -4.11 -6.02
N ARG A 15 -2.45 -4.02 -6.30
CA ARG A 15 -3.13 -2.77 -6.65
C ARG A 15 -3.13 -1.79 -5.48
N LEU A 16 -3.51 -2.26 -4.29
CA LEU A 16 -3.52 -1.45 -3.06
C LEU A 16 -2.14 -0.85 -2.77
N LEU A 17 -1.07 -1.63 -2.90
CA LEU A 17 0.30 -1.13 -2.76
C LEU A 17 0.62 0.03 -3.71
N SER A 18 0.25 -0.13 -4.98
CA SER A 18 0.46 0.90 -6.01
C SER A 18 -0.32 2.18 -5.71
N GLU A 19 -1.56 2.04 -5.21
CA GLU A 19 -2.41 3.18 -4.82
C GLU A 19 -1.86 3.90 -3.58
N ILE A 20 -1.48 3.17 -2.53
CA ILE A 20 -0.86 3.76 -1.33
C ILE A 20 0.40 4.53 -1.72
N TRP A 21 1.26 3.96 -2.59
CA TRP A 21 2.48 4.62 -3.04
C TRP A 21 2.18 5.92 -3.80
N ARG A 22 1.20 5.90 -4.70
CA ARG A 22 0.78 7.09 -5.45
C ARG A 22 0.24 8.19 -4.53
N ILE A 23 -0.62 7.85 -3.58
CA ILE A 23 -1.19 8.81 -2.62
C ILE A 23 -0.10 9.35 -1.70
N LYS A 24 0.84 8.49 -1.25
CA LYS A 24 2.01 8.92 -0.45
C LYS A 24 2.84 9.96 -1.20
N GLY A 25 3.13 9.74 -2.49
CA GLY A 25 3.89 10.70 -3.29
C GLY A 25 3.19 12.06 -3.40
N LEU A 26 1.87 12.08 -3.56
CA LEU A 26 1.09 13.33 -3.54
C LEU A 26 1.11 13.99 -2.15
N ALA A 27 0.96 13.21 -1.08
CA ALA A 27 1.03 13.72 0.29
C ALA A 27 2.42 14.28 0.65
N GLU A 28 3.49 13.67 0.13
CA GLU A 28 4.87 14.17 0.26
C GLU A 28 5.05 15.53 -0.43
N GLN A 29 4.47 15.70 -1.61
CA GLN A 29 4.52 16.96 -2.36
C GLN A 29 3.74 18.07 -1.67
N GLU A 30 2.53 17.77 -1.16
CA GLU A 30 1.64 18.76 -0.57
C GLU A 30 2.02 19.12 0.88
N TYR A 31 2.31 18.11 1.70
CA TYR A 31 2.47 18.28 3.14
C TYR A 31 3.90 18.04 3.64
N GLY A 32 4.77 17.48 2.80
CA GLY A 32 6.12 17.09 3.16
C GLY A 32 6.25 15.67 3.75
N PRO A 33 7.49 15.14 3.81
CA PRO A 33 7.76 13.75 4.23
C PRO A 33 7.50 13.50 5.72
N LEU A 34 7.59 14.53 6.56
CA LEU A 34 7.44 14.39 8.02
C LEU A 34 5.99 14.52 8.49
N HIS A 35 5.07 14.90 7.60
CA HIS A 35 3.66 15.05 7.94
C HIS A 35 3.03 13.71 8.35
N HIS A 36 2.08 13.77 9.28
CA HIS A 36 1.49 12.57 9.86
C HIS A 36 0.78 11.68 8.83
N ILE A 37 0.10 12.27 7.83
CA ILE A 37 -0.54 11.54 6.73
C ILE A 37 0.50 10.76 5.92
N THR A 38 1.58 11.42 5.54
CA THR A 38 2.67 10.83 4.76
C THR A 38 3.29 9.63 5.48
N LYS A 39 3.58 9.79 6.78
CA LYS A 39 4.10 8.69 7.62
C LYS A 39 3.11 7.53 7.71
N LYS A 40 1.82 7.81 7.89
CA LYS A 40 0.79 6.77 7.97
C LYS A 40 0.67 5.98 6.67
N LEU A 41 0.74 6.66 5.51
CA LEU A 41 0.75 6.02 4.20
C LEU A 41 1.99 5.15 3.99
N ALA A 42 3.16 5.58 4.47
CA ALA A 42 4.38 4.76 4.44
C ALA A 42 4.20 3.45 5.24
N SER A 43 3.71 3.53 6.48
CA SER A 43 3.45 2.33 7.29
C SER A 43 2.38 1.41 6.67
N MET A 44 1.31 1.97 6.11
CA MET A 44 0.28 1.18 5.41
C MET A 44 0.87 0.44 4.20
N HIS A 45 1.78 1.07 3.46
CA HIS A 45 2.48 0.42 2.35
C HIS A 45 3.33 -0.76 2.85
N GLU A 46 4.08 -0.58 3.94
CA GLU A 46 4.89 -1.65 4.54
C GLU A 46 4.03 -2.82 5.02
N ASP A 47 2.91 -2.56 5.68
CA ASP A 47 2.00 -3.60 6.16
C ASP A 47 1.34 -4.35 5.01
N ALA A 48 0.87 -3.65 3.97
CA ALA A 48 0.35 -4.29 2.77
C ALA A 48 1.42 -5.11 2.03
N GLN A 49 2.70 -4.70 2.09
CA GLN A 49 3.80 -5.43 1.46
C GLN A 49 4.07 -6.75 2.17
N LYS A 50 3.90 -6.81 3.50
CA LYS A 50 4.04 -8.05 4.28
C LYS A 50 3.00 -9.09 3.87
N LEU A 51 1.78 -8.68 3.51
CA LEU A 51 0.73 -9.59 3.05
C LEU A 51 1.07 -10.36 1.76
N LEU A 52 2.05 -9.90 0.98
CA LEU A 52 2.55 -10.62 -0.21
C LEU A 52 3.72 -11.57 0.08
N ARG A 53 4.31 -11.49 1.29
CA ARG A 53 5.48 -12.28 1.69
C ARG A 53 5.11 -13.47 2.60
N GLU A 54 3.84 -13.60 2.98
CA GLU A 54 3.25 -14.74 3.70
C GLU A 54 2.84 -15.87 2.74
#